data_AF-A0A6N0NYD8-F1
#
_entry.id   AF-A0A6N0NYD8-F1
#
_cell.length_a   1.000
_cell.length_b   1.000
_cell.length_c   1.000
_cell.angle_alpha   90.00
_cell.angle_beta   90.00
_cell.angle_gamma   90.00
#
_symmetry.space_group_name_H-M   'P 1'
#
loop_
_entity.id
_entity.type
_entity.pdbx_description
1 polymer ?
#
loop_
_entity_poly.entity_id
_entity_poly.type
_entity_poly.pdbx_seq_one_letter_code
_entity_poly.pdbx_strand_id
1 'polypeptide(L)'
;MEPFYFKSYEKVIGKASDVNELEREMGRLVREDPACVEWHLKQGHLVNWLNYIGERGLAEMLKGVSNPKEALSRIVEYRAMTPRREQRRKGRSKKFNI
;
A
#
# COMPACT_ATOMS: atom_id res chain seq x y z
N MET A 1 11.00 7.62 2.30
CA MET A 1 9.97 7.00 3.15
C MET A 1 10.28 5.52 3.19
N GLU A 2 10.14 4.89 4.34
CA GLU A 2 10.38 3.45 4.49
C GLU A 2 9.33 2.63 3.72
N PRO A 3 9.73 1.57 3.02
CA PRO A 3 8.81 0.71 2.30
C PRO A 3 8.00 -0.17 3.25
N PHE A 4 6.80 -0.55 2.83
CA PHE A 4 6.04 -1.60 3.47
C PHE A 4 6.60 -2.96 3.08
N TYR A 5 6.75 -3.85 4.06
CA TYR A 5 7.15 -5.24 3.84
C TYR A 5 6.00 -6.15 4.23
N PHE A 6 5.55 -6.97 3.28
CA PHE A 6 4.64 -8.07 3.55
C PHE A 6 5.45 -9.20 4.17
N LYS A 7 5.13 -9.55 5.41
CA LYS A 7 5.77 -10.63 6.15
C LYS A 7 4.76 -11.74 6.38
N SER A 8 5.14 -12.95 6.01
CA SER A 8 4.43 -14.17 6.37
C SER A 8 5.35 -14.94 7.29
N TYR A 9 4.99 -14.98 8.58
CA TYR A 9 5.90 -15.35 9.67
C TYR A 9 7.19 -14.49 9.63
N GLU A 10 8.37 -15.11 9.71
CA GLU A 10 9.66 -14.42 9.70
C GLU A 10 10.20 -14.13 8.29
N LYS A 11 9.42 -14.41 7.24
CA LYS A 11 9.86 -14.23 5.85
C LYS A 11 9.20 -13.02 5.22
N VAL A 12 10.02 -12.14 4.65
CA VAL A 12 9.56 -11.08 3.75
C VAL A 12 9.18 -11.73 2.43
N ILE A 13 7.90 -11.66 2.08
CA ILE A 13 7.36 -12.26 0.85
C ILE A 13 6.91 -11.22 -0.17
N GLY A 14 6.95 -9.94 0.18
CA GLY A 14 6.65 -8.84 -0.72
C GLY A 14 7.05 -7.48 -0.17
N LYS A 15 7.10 -6.48 -1.05
CA LYS A 15 7.50 -5.11 -0.71
C LYS A 15 6.71 -4.09 -1.52
N ALA A 16 6.36 -2.96 -0.91
CA ALA A 16 5.79 -1.80 -1.59
C ALA A 16 6.40 -0.49 -1.08
N SER A 17 6.88 0.35 -1.99
CA SER A 17 7.48 1.66 -1.65
C SER A 17 6.52 2.83 -1.87
N ASP A 18 5.44 2.59 -2.63
CA ASP A 18 4.38 3.54 -2.93
C ASP A 18 3.04 2.82 -3.16
N VAL A 19 1.97 3.57 -3.44
CA VAL A 19 0.61 3.01 -3.57
C VAL A 19 0.46 2.16 -4.84
N ASN A 20 1.22 2.44 -5.91
CA ASN A 20 1.18 1.61 -7.12
C ASN A 20 1.90 0.28 -6.89
N GLU A 21 3.04 0.31 -6.22
CA GLU A 21 3.72 -0.91 -5.79
C GLU A 21 2.85 -1.71 -4.81
N LEU A 22 2.13 -1.03 -3.91
CA LEU A 22 1.17 -1.66 -3.01
C LEU A 22 0.07 -2.39 -3.78
N GLU A 23 -0.60 -1.73 -4.74
CA GLU A 23 -1.65 -2.37 -5.55
C GLU A 23 -1.12 -3.61 -6.26
N ARG A 24 0.02 -3.49 -6.95
CA ARG A 24 0.62 -4.61 -7.69
C ARG A 24 0.95 -5.78 -6.78
N GLU A 25 1.64 -5.50 -5.67
CA GLU A 25 2.13 -6.54 -4.78
C GLU A 25 1.00 -7.21 -4.01
N MET A 26 0.04 -6.42 -3.52
CA MET A 26 -1.17 -6.94 -2.91
C MET A 26 -2.02 -7.72 -3.91
N GLY A 27 -2.08 -7.30 -5.18
CA GLY A 27 -2.75 -8.04 -6.26
C GLY A 27 -2.17 -9.44 -6.50
N ARG A 28 -0.85 -9.60 -6.37
CA ARG A 28 -0.18 -10.91 -6.38
C ARG A 28 -0.51 -11.70 -5.11
N LEU A 29 -0.32 -11.10 -3.93
CA LEU A 29 -0.47 -11.78 -2.65
C LEU A 29 -1.92 -12.20 -2.36
N VAL A 30 -2.93 -11.46 -2.81
CA VAL A 30 -4.34 -11.89 -2.70
C VAL A 30 -4.61 -13.23 -3.39
N ARG A 31 -3.80 -13.61 -4.39
CA ARG A 31 -3.89 -14.89 -5.10
C ARG A 31 -2.98 -15.96 -4.51
N GLU A 32 -1.76 -15.57 -4.13
CA GLU A 32 -0.71 -16.50 -3.70
C GLU A 32 -0.70 -16.77 -2.19
N ASP A 33 -0.91 -15.74 -1.35
CA ASP A 33 -0.94 -15.82 0.11
C ASP A 33 -1.94 -14.78 0.69
N PRO A 34 -3.26 -15.03 0.56
CA PRO A 34 -4.28 -14.11 1.07
C PRO A 34 -4.26 -13.97 2.59
N ALA A 35 -3.76 -14.99 3.31
CA ALA A 35 -3.69 -14.98 4.77
C ALA A 35 -2.68 -13.96 5.29
N CYS A 36 -1.53 -13.80 4.63
CA CYS A 36 -0.58 -12.73 4.94
C CYS A 36 -1.23 -11.34 4.82
N VAL A 37 -1.96 -11.10 3.74
CA VAL A 37 -2.65 -9.82 3.50
C VAL A 37 -3.73 -9.58 4.57
N GLU A 38 -4.56 -10.58 4.85
CA GLU A 38 -5.60 -10.52 5.89
C GLU A 38 -5.01 -10.19 7.26
N TRP A 39 -3.89 -10.83 7.61
CA TRP A 39 -3.21 -10.56 8.88
C TRP A 39 -2.74 -9.11 8.98
N HIS A 40 -2.04 -8.59 7.96
CA HIS A 40 -1.59 -7.19 7.94
C HIS A 40 -2.75 -6.19 8.00
N LEU A 41 -3.87 -6.51 7.36
CA LEU A 41 -5.10 -5.72 7.42
C LEU A 41 -5.69 -5.69 8.84
N LYS A 42 -5.88 -6.87 9.46
CA LYS A 42 -6.43 -7.01 10.82
C LYS A 42 -5.56 -6.31 11.88
N GLN A 43 -4.24 -6.33 11.72
CA GLN A 43 -3.32 -5.65 12.63
C GLN A 43 -3.22 -4.13 12.37
N GLY A 44 -3.85 -3.61 11.31
CA GLY A 44 -3.76 -2.18 10.96
C GLY A 44 -2.38 -1.76 10.41
N HIS A 45 -1.52 -2.71 10.05
CA HIS A 45 -0.17 -2.42 9.55
C HIS A 45 -0.20 -1.56 8.28
N LEU A 46 -1.08 -1.90 7.34
CA LEU A 46 -1.24 -1.14 6.10
C LEU A 46 -1.78 0.27 6.35
N VAL A 47 -2.78 0.41 7.23
CA VAL A 47 -3.36 1.72 7.59
C VAL A 47 -2.31 2.62 8.23
N ASN A 48 -1.50 2.08 9.15
CA ASN A 48 -0.42 2.82 9.80
C ASN A 48 0.64 3.28 8.78
N TRP A 49 1.06 2.40 7.88
CA TRP A 49 2.03 2.74 6.85
C TRP A 49 1.49 3.80 5.87
N LEU A 50 0.25 3.67 5.42
CA LEU A 50 -0.40 4.65 4.53
C LEU A 50 -0.49 6.04 5.18
N ASN A 51 -0.83 6.10 6.47
CA ASN A 51 -0.82 7.34 7.23
C ASN A 51 0.59 7.95 7.31
N TYR A 52 1.61 7.12 7.54
CA TYR A 52 3.01 7.53 7.59
C TYR A 52 3.50 8.14 6.26
N ILE A 53 3.15 7.54 5.12
CA ILE A 53 3.54 8.07 3.79
C ILE A 53 2.65 9.24 3.30
N GLY A 54 1.64 9.61 4.09
CA GLY A 54 0.73 10.73 3.83
C GLY A 54 -0.48 10.40 2.95
N GLU A 55 -0.76 9.12 2.70
CA GLU A 55 -1.91 8.63 1.92
C GLU A 55 -3.15 8.45 2.81
N ARG A 56 -3.51 9.52 3.53
CA ARG A 56 -4.57 9.52 4.56
C ARG A 56 -5.95 9.11 4.01
N GLY A 57 -6.27 9.49 2.78
CA GLY A 57 -7.55 9.12 2.16
C GLY A 57 -7.69 7.61 2.01
N LEU A 58 -6.64 6.95 1.49
CA LEU A 58 -6.61 5.51 1.37
C LEU A 58 -6.54 4.82 2.74
N ALA A 59 -5.81 5.40 3.70
CA ALA A 59 -5.74 4.87 5.07
C ALA A 59 -7.13 4.81 5.72
N GLU A 60 -7.94 5.86 5.59
CA GLU A 60 -9.32 5.86 6.09
C GLU A 60 -10.21 4.86 5.34
N MET A 61 -10.07 4.74 4.01
CA MET A 61 -10.81 3.74 3.23
C MET A 61 -10.53 2.30 3.66
N LEU A 62 -9.31 2.00 4.15
CA LEU A 62 -8.92 0.67 4.59
C LEU A 62 -9.13 0.42 6.09
N LYS A 63 -9.57 1.42 6.85
CA LYS A 63 -9.76 1.30 8.29
C LYS A 63 -10.84 0.26 8.62
N GLY A 64 -10.48 -0.74 9.42
CA GLY A 64 -11.39 -1.84 9.82
C GLY A 64 -11.66 -2.89 8.74
N VAL A 65 -11.07 -2.75 7.55
CA VAL A 65 -11.19 -3.74 6.48
C VAL A 65 -10.30 -4.92 6.78
N SER A 66 -10.85 -6.14 6.75
CA SER A 66 -10.09 -7.38 6.96
C SER A 66 -10.08 -8.32 5.76
N ASN A 67 -10.97 -8.10 4.77
CA ASN A 67 -11.02 -8.95 3.58
C ASN A 67 -9.98 -8.51 2.53
N PRO A 68 -9.05 -9.40 2.11
CA PRO A 68 -8.00 -9.04 1.15
C PRO A 68 -8.51 -8.54 -0.21
N LYS A 69 -9.58 -9.14 -0.75
CA LYS A 69 -10.14 -8.76 -2.06
C LYS A 69 -10.83 -7.40 -1.98
N GLU A 70 -11.56 -7.17 -0.89
CA GLU A 70 -12.24 -5.90 -0.61
C GLU A 70 -11.23 -4.75 -0.46
N ALA A 71 -10.14 -4.99 0.29
CA ALA A 71 -9.06 -4.03 0.43
C ALA A 71 -8.38 -3.73 -0.91
N LEU A 72 -8.10 -4.75 -1.74
CA LEU A 72 -7.53 -4.54 -3.07
C LEU A 72 -8.46 -3.71 -3.97
N SER A 73 -9.77 -3.98 -3.94
CA SER A 73 -10.77 -3.20 -4.68
C SER A 73 -10.75 -1.72 -4.29
N ARG A 74 -10.67 -1.41 -2.99
CA ARG A 74 -10.57 -0.02 -2.51
C ARG A 74 -9.28 0.68 -2.93
N ILE A 75 -8.16 -0.03 -2.97
CA ILE A 75 -6.88 0.52 -3.46
C ILE A 75 -6.99 0.89 -4.94
N VAL A 76 -7.57 -0.01 -5.75
CA VAL A 76 -7.79 0.23 -7.20
C VAL A 76 -8.72 1.43 -7.41
N GLU A 77 -9.83 1.49 -6.67
CA GLU A 77 -10.78 2.60 -6.73
C GLU A 77 -10.13 3.94 -6.33
N TYR A 78 -9.39 3.97 -5.22
CA TYR A 78 -8.66 5.15 -4.77
C TYR A 78 -7.70 5.67 -5.85
N ARG A 79 -6.97 4.77 -6.52
CA ARG A 79 -6.05 5.14 -7.61
C ARG A 79 -6.77 5.65 -8.85
N ALA A 80 -7.95 5.14 -9.16
CA ALA A 80 -8.76 5.67 -10.25
C ALA A 80 -9.27 7.09 -9.95
N MET A 81 -9.60 7.38 -8.69
CA MET A 81 -10.12 8.68 -8.25
C MET A 81 -9.04 9.74 -8.02
N THR A 82 -7.78 9.34 -7.75
CA THR A 82 -6.68 10.29 -7.49
C THR A 82 -5.77 10.46 -8.71
N PRO A 83 -5.91 11.56 -9.48
CA PRO A 83 -4.99 11.83 -10.58
C PRO A 83 -3.57 12.11 -10.07
N ARG A 84 -2.67 11.13 -10.28
CA ARG A 84 -1.19 11.21 -10.33
C ARG A 84 -0.51 12.16 -9.32
N ARG A 85 -0.82 12.06 -8.02
CA ARG A 85 0.05 12.62 -6.96
C ARG A 85 1.48 12.06 -7.03
N GLU A 86 1.63 10.81 -7.50
CA GLU A 86 2.89 10.10 -7.71
C GLU A 86 3.87 10.82 -8.64
N GLN A 87 3.39 11.43 -9.74
CA GLN A 87 4.26 12.10 -10.72
C GLN A 87 4.93 13.34 -10.14
N ARG A 88 4.27 14.03 -9.20
CA ARG A 88 4.81 15.25 -8.57
C ARG A 88 5.87 14.95 -7.51
N ARG A 89 5.80 13.79 -6.84
CA ARG A 89 6.80 13.37 -5.83
C ARG A 89 8.13 12.95 -6.46
N LYS A 90 8.13 12.16 -7.54
CA LYS A 90 9.38 11.74 -8.26
C LYS A 90 10.08 12.90 -8.97
N GLY A 91 9.37 13.96 -9.37
CA GLY A 91 9.97 15.15 -10.00
C GLY A 91 10.73 16.07 -9.03
N ARG A 92 10.42 16.02 -7.72
CA ARG A 92 11.00 16.94 -6.72
C ARG A 92 12.40 16.50 -6.25
N SER A 93 12.74 15.22 -6.39
CA SER A 93 14.05 14.66 -5.97
C SER A 93 15.18 14.84 -6.99
N LYS A 94 14.91 15.40 -8.18
CA LYS A 94 15.93 15.62 -9.24
C LYS A 94 16.46 17.05 -9.37
N LYS A 95 16.04 17.98 -8.52
CA LYS A 95 16.47 19.40 -8.58
C LYS A 95 17.13 19.86 -7.29
N PHE A 96 18.27 19.29 -6.93
CA PHE A 96 19.29 19.96 -6.10
C PHE A 96 20.61 19.26 -6.36
N ASN A 97 21.36 19.77 -7.34
CA ASN A 97 22.81 19.77 -7.41
C ASN A 97 23.13 20.99 -8.28
N ILE A 98 23.35 22.12 -7.62
CA ILE A 98 24.05 23.29 -8.18
C ILE A 98 25.53 23.07 -7.91
#